data_AF-A0A0S8CF72-F1
#
_entry.id   AF-A0A0S8CF72-F1
#
_cell.length_a   1.000
_cell.length_b   1.000
_cell.length_c   1.000
_cell.angle_alpha   90.00
_cell.angle_beta   90.00
_cell.angle_gamma   90.00
#
_symmetry.space_group_name_H-M   'P 1'
#
loop_
_entity.id
_entity.type
_entity.pdbx_description
1 polymer ?
#
loop_
_entity_poly.entity_id
_entity_poly.type
_entity_poly.pdbx_seq_one_letter_code
_entity_poly.pdbx_strand_id
1 'polypeptide(L)'
;MPSGSGISERFLVQVWQQLPARADLMTERGEPMRLIYPGRENDDQGADLRDAVILSVQGLLKGDIEFHRRSSDWKKHRHHQNPEYNRTILHVVMWRDTEPVTHLQNGKEVPILALHRYLETTALQQMN
;
A
#
# COMPACT_ATOMS: atom_id res chain seq x y z
N MET A 1 -12.95 -24.74 1.61
CA MET A 1 -12.27 -23.44 1.79
C MET A 1 -12.29 -23.14 3.28
N PRO A 2 -11.16 -23.06 3.99
CA PRO A 2 -11.22 -22.69 5.40
C PRO A 2 -11.79 -21.27 5.47
N SER A 3 -12.88 -21.14 6.21
CA SER A 3 -13.55 -19.90 6.57
C SER A 3 -12.65 -19.10 7.51
N GLY A 4 -11.62 -18.45 6.96
CA GLY A 4 -10.71 -17.60 7.72
C GLY A 4 -11.39 -16.27 8.05
N SER A 5 -11.45 -15.95 9.34
CA SER A 5 -11.76 -14.61 9.86
C SER A 5 -11.12 -13.54 8.97
N GLY A 6 -11.93 -12.61 8.47
CA GLY A 6 -11.55 -11.69 7.40
C GLY A 6 -10.25 -10.94 7.67
N ILE A 7 -9.33 -11.01 6.70
CA ILE A 7 -8.10 -10.21 6.68
C ILE A 7 -8.46 -8.74 6.91
N SER A 8 -7.96 -8.14 7.98
CA SER A 8 -8.19 -6.72 8.33
C SER A 8 -7.13 -5.82 7.69
N GLU A 9 -7.45 -4.55 7.44
CA GLU A 9 -6.49 -3.56 6.94
C GLU A 9 -5.32 -3.37 7.91
N ARG A 10 -5.59 -3.42 9.23
CA ARG A 10 -4.53 -3.44 10.26
C ARG A 10 -3.53 -4.59 10.07
N PHE A 11 -3.97 -5.77 9.64
CA PHE A 11 -3.06 -6.87 9.34
C PHE A 11 -2.17 -6.56 8.12
N LEU A 12 -2.71 -5.91 7.07
CA LEU A 12 -1.90 -5.48 5.92
C LEU A 12 -0.83 -4.47 6.35
N VAL A 13 -1.19 -3.50 7.20
CA VAL A 13 -0.24 -2.51 7.76
C VAL A 13 0.88 -3.20 8.52
N GLN A 14 0.55 -4.18 9.37
CA GLN A 14 1.55 -4.96 10.12
C GLN A 14 2.50 -5.73 9.22
N VAL A 15 1.98 -6.42 8.20
CA VAL A 15 2.80 -7.13 7.21
C VAL A 15 3.73 -6.15 6.49
N TRP A 16 3.20 -5.00 6.06
CA TRP A 16 3.97 -3.98 5.36
C TRP A 16 5.12 -3.43 6.20
N GLN A 17 4.86 -3.08 7.47
CA GLN A 17 5.90 -2.59 8.38
C GLN A 17 6.97 -3.63 8.70
N GLN A 18 6.66 -4.93 8.56
CA GLN A 18 7.58 -6.04 8.77
C GLN A 18 8.35 -6.43 7.50
N LEU A 19 8.11 -5.77 6.36
CA LEU A 19 8.90 -6.04 5.15
C LEU A 19 10.39 -5.78 5.42
N PRO A 20 11.29 -6.57 4.80
CA PRO A 20 12.73 -6.35 4.94
C PRO A 20 13.13 -4.92 4.59
N ALA A 21 14.13 -4.38 5.30
CA ALA A 21 14.72 -3.10 4.94
C ALA A 21 15.19 -3.16 3.48
N ARG A 22 14.83 -2.14 2.69
CA ARG A 22 15.14 -2.07 1.24
C ARG A 22 14.52 -3.19 0.41
N ALA A 23 13.35 -3.72 0.83
CA ALA A 23 12.58 -4.65 0.01
C ALA A 23 12.35 -4.09 -1.41
N ASP A 24 12.67 -4.91 -2.40
CA ASP A 24 12.36 -4.64 -3.81
C ASP A 24 10.93 -5.11 -4.09
N LEU A 25 10.10 -4.18 -4.54
CA LEU A 25 8.67 -4.32 -4.73
C LEU A 25 8.30 -3.95 -6.18
N MET A 26 7.10 -4.33 -6.59
CA MET A 26 6.58 -4.14 -7.94
C MET A 26 5.17 -3.59 -7.85
N THR A 27 4.90 -2.50 -8.57
CA THR A 27 3.54 -1.97 -8.69
C THR A 27 2.71 -2.86 -9.62
N GLU A 28 1.39 -2.70 -9.58
CA GLU A 28 0.49 -3.37 -10.52
C GLU A 28 0.55 -2.80 -11.95
N ARG A 29 1.34 -1.74 -12.18
CA ARG A 29 1.77 -1.30 -13.51
C ARG A 29 3.05 -1.99 -14.00
N GLY A 30 3.69 -2.83 -13.18
CA GLY A 30 4.97 -3.46 -13.51
C GLY A 30 6.17 -2.51 -13.32
N GLU A 31 6.02 -1.47 -12.50
CA GLU A 31 7.11 -0.55 -12.19
C GLU A 31 7.84 -0.99 -10.93
N PRO A 32 9.17 -1.18 -10.96
CA PRO A 32 9.92 -1.55 -9.78
C PRO A 32 10.03 -0.36 -8.81
N MET A 33 10.02 -0.66 -7.52
CA MET A 33 10.28 0.31 -6.47
C MET A 33 10.99 -0.35 -5.29
N ARG A 34 11.66 0.46 -4.49
CA ARG A 34 12.36 -0.01 -3.29
C ARG A 34 11.86 0.73 -2.05
N LEU A 35 11.49 -0.03 -1.03
CA LEU A 35 11.04 0.51 0.25
C LEU A 35 12.22 1.02 1.07
N ILE A 36 12.32 2.34 1.25
CA ILE A 36 13.40 2.96 2.04
C ILE A 36 12.96 3.13 3.50
N TYR A 37 11.73 3.60 3.71
CA TYR A 37 11.10 3.72 5.02
C TYR A 37 9.61 3.38 4.90
N PRO A 38 9.06 2.45 5.71
CA PRO A 38 7.67 2.00 5.59
C PRO A 38 6.63 3.07 5.90
N GLY A 39 7.02 4.15 6.57
CA GLY A 39 6.11 5.12 7.18
C GLY A 39 5.88 4.83 8.65
N ARG A 40 5.19 5.76 9.33
CA ARG A 40 4.74 5.64 10.72
C ARG A 40 3.22 5.62 10.77
N GLU A 41 2.65 4.97 11.79
CA GLU A 41 1.20 4.99 12.00
C GLU A 41 0.67 6.43 12.07
N ASN A 42 -0.52 6.62 11.50
CA ASN A 42 -1.23 7.89 11.51
C ASN A 42 -2.40 7.84 12.50
N ASP A 43 -2.31 8.60 13.59
CA ASP A 43 -3.35 8.71 14.62
C ASP A 43 -4.40 9.81 14.31
N ASP A 44 -4.45 10.26 13.06
CA ASP A 44 -5.22 11.42 12.61
C ASP A 44 -5.80 11.16 11.20
N GLN A 45 -6.53 12.11 10.61
CA GLN A 45 -7.16 11.98 9.31
C GLN A 45 -6.16 11.70 8.17
N GLY A 46 -6.66 11.11 7.08
CA GLY A 46 -5.89 10.77 5.90
C GLY A 46 -5.48 9.30 5.89
N ALA A 47 -4.34 9.01 5.27
CA ALA A 47 -3.94 7.63 5.03
C ALA A 47 -3.41 6.92 6.28
N ASP A 48 -3.45 5.58 6.29
CA ASP A 48 -3.05 4.76 7.45
C ASP A 48 -1.61 4.99 7.93
N LEU A 49 -0.66 5.20 7.00
CA LEU A 49 0.75 5.49 7.31
C LEU A 49 1.19 6.83 6.74
N ARG A 50 1.93 7.60 7.54
CA ARG A 50 2.51 8.89 7.14
C ARG A 50 4.02 8.81 6.89
N ASP A 51 4.49 9.73 6.05
CA ASP A 51 5.91 10.06 5.86
C ASP A 51 6.80 8.90 5.36
N ALA A 52 6.21 7.90 4.69
CA ALA A 52 6.91 6.83 4.02
C ALA A 52 7.88 7.36 2.95
N VAL A 53 8.93 6.59 2.69
CA VAL A 53 9.95 6.92 1.68
C VAL A 53 10.14 5.73 0.75
N ILE A 54 9.93 5.95 -0.54
CA ILE A 54 10.05 4.92 -1.60
C ILE A 54 10.96 5.46 -2.69
N LEU A 55 11.91 4.64 -3.14
CA LEU A 55 12.66 4.92 -4.36
C LEU A 55 11.91 4.29 -5.55
N SER A 56 11.37 5.11 -6.44
CA SER A 56 10.74 4.68 -7.69
C SER A 56 11.67 4.88 -8.88
N VAL A 57 11.26 4.43 -10.06
CA VAL A 57 11.95 4.72 -11.33
C VAL A 57 12.06 6.21 -11.66
N GLN A 58 11.23 7.06 -11.04
CA GLN A 58 11.22 8.51 -11.22
C GLN A 58 12.02 9.25 -10.13
N GLY A 59 12.57 8.54 -9.15
CA GLY A 59 13.36 9.10 -8.05
C GLY A 59 12.73 8.85 -6.67
N LEU A 60 13.17 9.63 -5.68
CA LEU A 60 12.72 9.47 -4.30
C LEU A 60 11.35 10.10 -4.10
N LEU A 61 10.38 9.30 -3.66
CA LEU A 61 9.05 9.73 -3.26
C LEU A 61 8.97 9.77 -1.74
N LYS A 62 8.38 10.84 -1.21
CA LYS A 62 8.01 10.98 0.20
C LYS A 62 6.53 11.32 0.30
N GLY A 63 5.80 10.60 1.13
CA GLY A 63 4.38 10.80 1.33
C GLY A 63 3.75 9.67 2.12
N ASP A 64 2.46 9.47 1.94
CA ASP A 64 1.67 8.61 2.81
C ASP A 64 1.27 7.32 2.08
N ILE A 65 0.90 6.27 2.83
CA ILE A 65 0.50 4.97 2.27
C ILE A 65 -0.86 4.60 2.83
N GLU A 66 -1.78 4.25 1.94
CA GLU A 66 -3.12 3.78 2.30
C GLU A 66 -3.27 2.29 2.06
N PHE A 67 -4.03 1.62 2.92
CA PHE A 67 -4.28 0.19 2.86
C PHE A 67 -5.75 -0.13 2.69
N HIS A 68 -6.04 -1.04 1.78
CA HIS A 68 -7.38 -1.61 1.65
C HIS A 68 -7.33 -3.11 1.38
N ARG A 69 -8.42 -3.82 1.67
CA ARG A 69 -8.54 -5.20 1.23
C ARG A 69 -8.60 -5.30 -0.29
N ARG A 70 -9.39 -4.43 -0.93
CA ARG A 70 -9.53 -4.37 -2.38
C ARG A 70 -9.28 -2.96 -2.88
N SER A 71 -8.71 -2.82 -4.07
CA SER A 71 -8.48 -1.50 -4.68
C SER A 71 -9.77 -0.70 -4.89
N SER A 72 -10.91 -1.35 -5.11
CA SER A 72 -12.21 -0.70 -5.23
C SER A 72 -12.69 -0.01 -3.95
N ASP A 73 -12.16 -0.41 -2.77
CA ASP A 73 -12.55 0.18 -1.49
C ASP A 73 -12.14 1.66 -1.40
N TRP A 74 -11.11 2.10 -2.13
CA TRP A 74 -10.76 3.53 -2.24
C TRP A 74 -11.93 4.41 -2.67
N LYS A 75 -12.69 3.97 -3.68
CA LYS A 75 -13.87 4.70 -4.16
C LYS A 75 -15.04 4.52 -3.21
N LYS A 76 -15.22 3.31 -2.66
CA LYS A 76 -16.29 2.98 -1.70
C LYS A 76 -16.22 3.84 -0.44
N HIS A 77 -15.01 4.09 0.07
CA HIS A 77 -14.75 4.95 1.23
C HIS A 77 -14.67 6.45 0.86
N ARG A 78 -14.86 6.81 -0.42
CA ARG A 78 -14.84 8.18 -0.94
C ARG A 78 -13.51 8.92 -0.77
N HIS A 79 -12.38 8.21 -0.65
CA HIS A 79 -11.05 8.83 -0.57
C HIS A 79 -10.70 9.63 -1.84
N HIS A 80 -11.19 9.20 -3.01
CA HIS A 80 -11.08 9.96 -4.27
C HIS A 80 -11.73 11.35 -4.25
N GLN A 81 -12.51 11.69 -3.22
CA GLN A 81 -13.14 13.00 -3.04
C GLN A 81 -12.56 13.77 -1.84
N ASN A 82 -11.63 13.16 -1.10
CA ASN A 82 -11.13 13.70 0.15
C ASN A 82 -9.69 14.21 -0.01
N PRO A 83 -9.43 15.53 0.16
CA PRO A 83 -8.10 16.10 0.02
C PRO A 83 -7.08 15.63 1.08
N GLU A 84 -7.51 15.08 2.22
CA GLU A 84 -6.61 14.51 3.24
C GLU A 84 -5.77 13.34 2.71
N TYR A 85 -6.17 12.74 1.59
CA TYR A 85 -5.47 11.65 0.92
C TYR A 85 -4.56 12.11 -0.23
N ASN A 86 -4.46 13.42 -0.50
CA ASN A 86 -3.66 13.94 -1.61
C ASN A 86 -2.14 13.75 -1.43
N ARG A 87 -1.70 13.39 -0.22
CA ARG A 87 -0.31 13.04 0.10
C ARG A 87 0.01 11.56 -0.15
N THR A 88 -0.98 10.72 -0.48
CA THR A 88 -0.74 9.30 -0.75
C THR A 88 0.19 9.12 -1.95
N ILE A 89 1.23 8.30 -1.77
CA ILE A 89 2.21 7.96 -2.81
C ILE A 89 2.15 6.49 -3.24
N LEU A 90 1.48 5.65 -2.46
CA LEU A 90 1.24 4.24 -2.76
C LEU A 90 -0.09 3.80 -2.13
N HIS A 91 -0.88 3.04 -2.89
CA HIS A 91 -2.06 2.37 -2.37
C HIS A 91 -1.78 0.86 -2.29
N VAL A 92 -1.59 0.34 -1.08
CA VAL A 92 -1.30 -1.07 -0.85
C VAL A 92 -2.62 -1.81 -0.65
N VAL A 93 -2.83 -2.89 -1.39
CA VAL A 93 -4.05 -3.68 -1.30
C VAL A 93 -3.75 -5.15 -1.08
N MET A 94 -4.66 -5.89 -0.45
CA MET A 94 -4.52 -7.35 -0.49
C MET A 94 -4.73 -7.87 -1.91
N TRP A 95 -5.82 -7.45 -2.58
CA TRP A 95 -6.14 -7.83 -3.96
C TRP A 95 -6.48 -6.60 -4.82
N ARG A 96 -5.97 -6.58 -6.05
CA ARG A 96 -6.42 -5.64 -7.08
C ARG A 96 -7.66 -6.17 -7.78
N ASP A 97 -8.69 -5.34 -7.88
CA ASP A 97 -9.95 -5.56 -8.58
C ASP A 97 -10.38 -4.35 -9.46
N THR A 98 -9.50 -3.36 -9.61
CA THR A 98 -9.69 -2.20 -10.50
C THR A 98 -8.47 -2.02 -11.41
N GLU A 99 -8.44 -0.89 -12.14
CA GLU A 99 -7.25 -0.37 -12.82
C GLU A 99 -6.02 -0.40 -11.90
N PRO A 100 -4.79 -0.49 -12.45
CA PRO A 100 -3.56 -0.64 -11.67
C PRO A 100 -3.17 0.61 -10.87
N VAL A 101 -4.02 1.65 -10.88
CA VAL A 101 -3.83 2.90 -10.15
C VAL A 101 -5.09 3.42 -9.51
N THR A 102 -4.85 4.30 -8.55
CA THR A 102 -5.86 5.04 -7.82
C THR A 102 -5.78 6.52 -8.19
N HIS A 103 -6.93 7.15 -8.40
CA HIS A 103 -7.01 8.59 -8.64
C HIS A 103 -7.30 9.30 -7.31
N LEU A 104 -6.43 10.24 -6.97
CA LEU A 104 -6.61 11.15 -5.83
C LEU A 104 -7.60 12.25 -6.19
N GLN A 105 -8.08 12.96 -5.16
CA GLN A 105 -8.98 14.08 -5.33
C GLN A 105 -8.38 15.19 -6.20
N ASN A 106 -7.06 15.45 -6.09
CA ASN A 106 -6.35 16.44 -6.89
C ASN A 106 -6.02 15.99 -8.34
N GLY A 107 -6.52 14.83 -8.78
CA GLY A 107 -6.30 14.29 -10.13
C GLY A 107 -4.99 13.53 -10.32
N LYS A 108 -4.11 13.49 -9.31
CA LYS A 108 -2.88 12.67 -9.36
C LYS A 108 -3.22 11.18 -9.37
N GLU A 109 -2.47 10.41 -10.14
CA GLU A 109 -2.49 8.95 -10.10
C GLU A 109 -1.46 8.41 -9.08
N VAL A 110 -1.89 7.41 -8.33
CA VAL A 110 -1.07 6.70 -7.34
C VAL A 110 -0.98 5.22 -7.72
N PRO A 111 0.24 4.64 -7.75
CA PRO A 111 0.41 3.23 -8.05
C PRO A 111 -0.27 2.35 -6.99
N ILE A 112 -0.79 1.20 -7.43
CA ILE A 112 -1.26 0.15 -6.54
C ILE A 112 -0.18 -0.93 -6.40
N LEU A 113 -0.04 -1.50 -5.20
CA LEU A 113 0.73 -2.73 -4.96
C LEU A 113 -0.20 -3.78 -4.35
N ALA A 114 -0.23 -4.99 -4.91
CA ALA A 114 -0.95 -6.11 -4.30
C ALA A 114 -0.03 -6.91 -3.36
N LEU A 115 -0.29 -6.80 -2.06
CA LEU A 115 0.54 -7.35 -0.98
C LEU A 115 0.55 -8.88 -0.93
N HIS A 116 -0.51 -9.54 -1.40
CA HIS A 116 -0.58 -11.01 -1.39
C HIS A 116 0.60 -11.69 -2.12
N ARG A 117 1.19 -11.01 -3.11
CA ARG A 117 2.37 -11.48 -3.85
C ARG A 117 3.63 -11.64 -2.98
N TYR A 118 3.64 -10.99 -1.81
CA TYR A 118 4.77 -10.97 -0.88
C TYR A 118 4.52 -11.79 0.39
N LEU A 119 3.30 -12.33 0.58
CA LEU A 119 2.94 -13.10 1.76
C LEU A 119 3.50 -14.53 1.73
N GLU A 120 3.67 -15.14 0.55
CA GLU A 120 4.30 -16.46 0.43
C GLU A 120 5.80 -16.40 0.75
N THR A 121 6.44 -15.24 0.52
CA THR A 121 7.87 -15.04 0.77
C THR A 121 8.19 -14.91 2.26
N THR A 122 7.31 -14.28 3.05
CA THR A 122 7.55 -14.05 4.49
C THR A 122 7.36 -15.32 5.33
N ALA A 123 6.42 -16.20 4.96
CA ALA A 123 6.19 -17.47 5.67
C ALA A 123 7.38 -18.43 5.57
N LEU A 124 8.13 -18.40 4.47
CA LEU A 124 9.34 -19.20 4.28
C LEU A 124 10.56 -18.63 5.02
N GLN A 125 10.59 -17.33 5.30
CA GLN A 125 11.71 -16.68 6.00
C GLN A 125 11.65 -16.82 7.53
N GLN A 126 10.49 -17.14 8.10
CA GLN A 126 10.34 -17.39 9.55
C GLN A 126 10.60 -18.86 9.95
N MET A 127 10.96 -19.72 8.99
CA MET A 127 11.29 -21.13 9.24
C MET A 127 12.81 -21.41 9.22
N ASN A 128 13.66 -20.38 9.17
CA ASN A 128 15.12 -20.49 9.24
C ASN A 128 15.70 -19.61 10.36
#